data_AF-A0A2N9PCW6-F1
#
_entry.id   AF-A0A2N9PCW6-F1
#
_cell.length_a   1.000
_cell.length_b   1.000
_cell.length_c   1.000
_cell.angle_alpha   90.00
_cell.angle_beta   90.00
_cell.angle_gamma   90.00
#
_symmetry.space_group_name_H-M   'P 1'
#
loop_
_entity.id
_entity.type
_entity.pdbx_description
1 polymer ?
#
loop_
_entity_poly.entity_id
_entity_poly.type
_entity_poly.pdbx_seq_one_letter_code
_entity_poly.pdbx_strand_id
1 'polypeptide(L)'
;MKKIWVLLISLLLTACDDGNIIEETFNFSSISVQKCNNTNTLYKINDKETLIFTTPETSFPNEEGIKTYLIGTGNNLIYKKFFSTINSNEICSVGNNPVAEQWTVSGGTIEITTNKIISTNDPSKIVGYNHKILFKNITFNSPNKQLVFDRYEFGNYTTDLIDLKFDYKNAVMQNCSGNNLFFKYNNSNALLLDIDPSLYKHQIVGTKTALLNNSNKISYRVYSGGLNASFFCQSIPPTSPALVEEWIAQEGITDVSGIIVVETSQQTTSTYRHVIKLRKVIFKNGIKTYSPNPNGDYEFGEIIN
;
A
#
# COMPACT_ATOMS: atom_id res chain seq x y z
N MET A 1 -5.71 -10.19 -91.40
CA MET A 1 -6.87 -9.63 -90.67
C MET A 1 -7.13 -10.50 -89.44
N LYS A 2 -7.33 -9.83 -88.30
CA LYS A 2 -7.63 -10.31 -86.95
C LYS A 2 -8.57 -11.53 -86.86
N LYS A 3 -8.35 -12.41 -85.86
CA LYS A 3 -9.24 -12.58 -84.69
C LYS A 3 -8.68 -13.65 -83.73
N ILE A 4 -8.09 -13.17 -82.63
CA ILE A 4 -7.87 -13.90 -81.39
C ILE A 4 -9.20 -13.90 -80.64
N TRP A 5 -9.71 -15.05 -80.20
CA TRP A 5 -10.77 -15.08 -79.17
C TRP A 5 -10.39 -16.08 -78.08
N VAL A 6 -10.29 -15.51 -76.88
CA VAL A 6 -9.71 -16.03 -75.66
C VAL A 6 -10.72 -16.90 -74.93
N LEU A 7 -10.22 -18.04 -74.47
CA LEU A 7 -10.81 -18.93 -73.49
C LEU A 7 -10.80 -18.24 -72.12
N LEU A 8 -11.96 -17.94 -71.54
CA LEU A 8 -12.03 -17.61 -70.11
C LEU A 8 -13.31 -18.17 -69.48
N ILE A 9 -13.09 -19.26 -68.75
CA ILE A 9 -13.93 -19.83 -67.71
C ILE A 9 -14.36 -18.72 -66.75
N SER A 10 -15.65 -18.38 -66.71
CA SER A 10 -16.23 -17.61 -65.61
C SER A 10 -16.49 -18.56 -64.45
N LEU A 11 -15.43 -18.76 -63.67
CA LEU A 11 -15.48 -19.42 -62.39
C LEU A 11 -16.48 -18.68 -61.49
N LEU A 12 -17.38 -19.45 -60.88
CA LEU A 12 -18.25 -19.05 -59.78
C LEU A 12 -17.37 -18.47 -58.65
N LEU A 13 -17.23 -17.14 -58.62
CA LEU A 13 -16.76 -16.43 -57.44
C LEU A 13 -17.98 -16.25 -56.53
N THR A 14 -18.30 -17.27 -55.74
CA THR A 14 -18.95 -17.02 -54.45
C THR A 14 -17.96 -16.20 -53.65
N ALA A 15 -18.17 -14.88 -53.63
CA ALA A 15 -17.55 -14.04 -52.63
C ALA A 15 -17.95 -14.60 -51.26
N CYS A 16 -16.99 -15.18 -50.53
CA CYS A 16 -17.11 -15.18 -49.08
C CYS A 16 -17.14 -13.69 -48.71
N ASP A 17 -18.31 -13.24 -48.27
CA ASP A 17 -18.46 -12.05 -47.46
C ASP A 17 -17.62 -12.30 -46.21
N ASP A 18 -16.35 -11.91 -46.26
CA ASP A 18 -15.40 -12.01 -45.16
C ASP A 18 -15.93 -11.05 -44.10
N GLY A 19 -16.74 -11.63 -43.21
CA GLY A 19 -17.46 -10.92 -42.17
C GLY A 19 -16.50 -9.96 -41.49
N ASN A 20 -16.89 -8.69 -41.51
CA ASN A 20 -16.14 -7.58 -40.92
C ASN A 20 -15.51 -8.03 -39.59
N ILE A 21 -14.19 -8.26 -39.58
CA ILE A 21 -13.45 -8.57 -38.37
C ILE A 21 -13.39 -7.26 -37.60
N ILE A 22 -14.41 -7.01 -36.78
CA ILE A 22 -14.41 -5.92 -35.81
C ILE A 22 -13.46 -6.37 -34.70
N GLU A 23 -12.22 -5.91 -34.76
CA GLU A 23 -11.26 -6.12 -33.68
C GLU A 23 -11.72 -5.28 -32.47
N GLU A 24 -12.39 -5.94 -31.52
CA GLU A 24 -12.70 -5.33 -30.22
C GLU A 24 -11.37 -5.09 -29.48
N THR A 25 -10.90 -3.84 -29.48
CA THR A 25 -9.65 -3.45 -28.82
C THR A 25 -9.94 -2.66 -27.54
N PHE A 26 -9.45 -3.16 -26.40
CA PHE A 26 -9.50 -2.44 -25.13
C PHE A 26 -8.40 -1.37 -25.08
N ASN A 27 -8.64 -0.20 -25.68
CA ASN A 27 -7.63 0.86 -25.75
C ASN A 27 -7.68 1.81 -24.55
N PHE A 28 -6.74 1.61 -23.62
CA PHE A 28 -6.48 2.51 -22.49
C PHE A 28 -5.10 3.15 -22.57
N SER A 29 -4.40 3.10 -23.71
CA SER A 29 -2.99 3.49 -23.82
C SER A 29 -2.69 4.94 -23.39
N SER A 30 -3.62 5.86 -23.63
CA SER A 30 -3.52 7.28 -23.26
C SER A 30 -3.99 7.62 -21.84
N ILE A 31 -4.53 6.63 -21.11
CA ILE A 31 -5.09 6.82 -19.78
C ILE A 31 -4.04 6.47 -18.73
N SER A 32 -3.86 7.34 -17.73
CA SER A 32 -2.99 7.07 -16.59
C SER A 32 -3.64 6.10 -15.60
N VAL A 33 -2.83 5.28 -14.94
CA VAL A 33 -3.31 4.40 -13.88
C VAL A 33 -3.66 5.22 -12.64
N GLN A 34 -4.77 4.87 -11.99
CA GLN A 34 -5.23 5.44 -10.73
C GLN A 34 -5.35 4.34 -9.67
N LYS A 35 -5.33 4.69 -8.39
CA LYS A 35 -5.39 3.76 -7.25
C LYS A 35 -6.53 4.16 -6.32
N CYS A 36 -7.36 3.21 -5.91
CA CYS A 36 -8.32 3.45 -4.84
C CYS A 36 -7.60 3.63 -3.49
N ASN A 37 -8.03 4.61 -2.69
CA ASN A 37 -7.39 4.96 -1.41
C ASN A 37 -7.60 3.91 -0.31
N ASN A 38 -8.65 3.11 -0.42
CA ASN A 38 -9.17 2.22 0.62
C ASN A 38 -9.03 0.72 0.27
N THR A 39 -8.70 0.39 -0.98
CA THR A 39 -8.65 -1.00 -1.48
C THR A 39 -7.43 -1.19 -2.37
N ASN A 40 -6.96 -2.43 -2.54
CA ASN A 40 -5.79 -2.74 -3.37
C ASN A 40 -6.14 -2.80 -4.87
N THR A 41 -6.91 -1.82 -5.33
CA THR A 41 -7.45 -1.74 -6.68
C THR A 41 -6.81 -0.59 -7.44
N LEU A 42 -6.13 -0.94 -8.53
CA LEU A 42 -5.71 -0.03 -9.57
C LEU A 42 -6.75 0.01 -10.68
N TYR A 43 -6.95 1.15 -11.33
CA TYR A 43 -7.93 1.26 -12.40
C TYR A 43 -7.56 2.32 -13.44
N LYS A 44 -8.23 2.24 -14.59
CA LYS A 44 -8.18 3.22 -15.68
C LYS A 44 -9.62 3.44 -16.15
N ILE A 45 -10.07 4.69 -16.23
CA ILE A 45 -11.40 5.03 -16.77
C ILE A 45 -11.21 5.74 -18.11
N ASN A 46 -11.94 5.30 -19.12
CA ASN A 46 -12.08 5.97 -20.40
C ASN A 46 -13.57 6.16 -20.69
N ASP A 47 -14.12 7.31 -20.32
CA ASP A 47 -15.55 7.64 -20.45
C ASP A 47 -16.49 6.61 -19.77
N LYS A 48 -17.02 5.65 -20.53
CA LYS A 48 -17.94 4.59 -20.06
C LYS A 48 -17.26 3.25 -19.83
N GLU A 49 -15.96 3.16 -20.06
CA GLU A 49 -15.20 1.94 -20.00
C GLU A 49 -14.18 2.02 -18.86
N THR A 50 -13.91 0.89 -18.23
CA THR A 50 -12.88 0.79 -17.19
C THR A 50 -12.13 -0.51 -17.26
N LEU A 51 -10.85 -0.43 -16.94
CA LEU A 51 -10.01 -1.58 -16.69
C LEU A 51 -9.59 -1.54 -15.22
N ILE A 52 -9.90 -2.61 -14.49
CA ILE A 52 -9.76 -2.72 -13.04
C ILE A 52 -8.79 -3.85 -12.75
N PHE A 53 -7.69 -3.54 -12.07
CA PHE A 53 -6.70 -4.49 -11.61
C PHE A 53 -6.65 -4.52 -10.09
N THR A 54 -7.13 -5.61 -9.49
CA THR A 54 -7.04 -5.86 -8.04
C THR A 54 -5.91 -6.83 -7.77
N THR A 55 -4.98 -6.46 -6.90
CA THR A 55 -3.81 -7.28 -6.54
C THR A 55 -3.35 -6.92 -5.13
N PRO A 56 -2.74 -7.83 -4.35
CA PRO A 56 -2.18 -7.48 -3.04
C PRO A 56 -1.14 -6.35 -3.12
N GLU A 57 -1.02 -5.52 -2.07
CA GLU A 57 0.05 -4.51 -1.98
C GLU A 57 1.45 -5.11 -2.02
N THR A 58 1.60 -6.34 -1.52
CA THR A 58 2.85 -7.10 -1.57
C THR A 58 3.30 -7.41 -3.00
N SER A 59 2.43 -7.24 -4.00
CA SER A 59 2.81 -7.35 -5.42
C SER A 59 3.71 -6.20 -5.89
N PHE A 60 3.74 -5.09 -5.15
CA PHE A 60 4.54 -3.90 -5.44
C PHE A 60 5.61 -3.67 -4.36
N PRO A 61 6.60 -4.58 -4.22
CA PRO A 61 7.69 -4.32 -3.30
C PRO A 61 8.47 -3.08 -3.77
N ASN A 62 8.83 -2.23 -2.82
CA ASN A 62 9.73 -1.09 -3.02
C ASN A 62 11.19 -1.57 -3.17
N GLU A 63 11.41 -2.48 -4.11
CA GLU A 63 12.66 -3.15 -4.44
C GLU A 63 12.82 -3.12 -5.97
N GLU A 64 13.98 -2.70 -6.47
CA GLU A 64 14.25 -2.70 -7.90
C GLU A 64 14.28 -4.10 -8.48
N GLY A 65 13.81 -4.23 -9.72
CA GLY A 65 13.86 -5.49 -10.46
C GLY A 65 12.50 -5.88 -11.01
N ILE A 66 12.40 -7.16 -11.37
CA ILE A 66 11.22 -7.73 -12.02
C ILE A 66 10.63 -8.78 -11.11
N LYS A 67 9.31 -8.69 -10.87
CA LYS A 67 8.53 -9.73 -10.21
C LYS A 67 7.46 -10.23 -11.17
N THR A 68 7.19 -11.54 -11.11
CA THR A 68 6.16 -12.19 -11.93
C THR A 68 5.13 -12.86 -11.04
N TYR A 69 3.86 -12.60 -11.32
CA TYR A 69 2.72 -13.19 -10.62
C TYR A 69 1.78 -13.86 -11.61
N LEU A 70 0.98 -14.82 -11.14
CA LEU A 70 -0.08 -15.43 -11.94
C LEU A 70 -1.37 -14.60 -11.85
N ILE A 71 -2.14 -14.59 -12.93
CA ILE A 71 -3.56 -14.20 -12.89
C ILE A 71 -4.33 -15.27 -12.10
N GLY A 72 -5.28 -14.82 -11.27
CA GLY A 72 -5.94 -15.64 -10.26
C GLY A 72 -5.27 -15.50 -8.89
N THR A 73 -5.77 -16.22 -7.87
CA THR A 73 -5.18 -16.24 -6.51
C THR A 73 -5.00 -14.86 -5.86
N GLY A 74 -5.98 -13.97 -6.03
CA GLY A 74 -5.95 -12.60 -5.49
C GLY A 74 -5.50 -11.52 -6.48
N ASN A 75 -5.01 -11.92 -7.65
CA ASN A 75 -4.73 -11.02 -8.77
C ASN A 75 -5.82 -11.13 -9.84
N ASN A 76 -6.62 -10.08 -10.01
CA ASN A 76 -7.76 -10.08 -10.93
C ASN A 76 -7.72 -8.85 -11.83
N LEU A 77 -7.82 -9.07 -13.14
CA LEU A 77 -8.03 -8.05 -14.14
C LEU A 77 -9.46 -8.18 -14.69
N ILE A 78 -10.19 -7.07 -14.69
CA ILE A 78 -11.57 -7.01 -15.16
C ILE A 78 -11.72 -5.81 -16.07
N TYR A 79 -12.35 -5.99 -17.22
CA TYR A 79 -12.84 -4.89 -18.03
C TYR A 79 -14.35 -4.76 -17.84
N LYS A 80 -14.86 -3.54 -17.73
CA LYS A 80 -16.29 -3.24 -17.69
C LYS A 80 -16.62 -2.07 -18.60
N LYS A 81 -17.80 -2.13 -19.22
CA LYS A 81 -18.44 -1.04 -19.95
C LYS A 81 -19.79 -0.75 -19.33
N PHE A 82 -20.13 0.52 -19.24
CA PHE A 82 -21.36 1.02 -18.64
C PHE A 82 -22.22 1.72 -19.70
N PHE A 83 -23.52 1.88 -19.41
CA PHE A 83 -24.42 2.61 -20.32
C PHE A 83 -24.16 4.14 -20.30
N SER A 84 -23.63 4.64 -19.19
CA SER A 84 -23.31 6.05 -18.92
C SER A 84 -21.84 6.24 -18.58
N THR A 85 -21.36 7.48 -18.70
CA THR A 85 -20.03 7.88 -18.24
C THR A 85 -19.90 7.64 -16.74
N ILE A 86 -18.73 7.18 -16.31
CA ILE A 86 -18.46 6.84 -14.91
C ILE A 86 -17.35 7.73 -14.33
N ASN A 87 -17.18 7.65 -13.01
CA ASN A 87 -16.06 8.26 -12.30
C ASN A 87 -15.48 7.27 -11.28
N SER A 88 -14.46 7.69 -10.53
CA SER A 88 -13.74 6.83 -9.57
C SER A 88 -14.62 6.18 -8.50
N ASN A 89 -15.74 6.80 -8.11
CA ASN A 89 -16.64 6.23 -7.11
C ASN A 89 -17.27 4.91 -7.57
N GLU A 90 -17.43 4.71 -8.88
CA GLU A 90 -17.95 3.47 -9.45
C GLU A 90 -17.03 2.27 -9.18
N ILE A 91 -15.73 2.51 -9.01
CA ILE A 91 -14.73 1.46 -8.74
C ILE A 91 -14.34 1.41 -7.26
N CYS A 92 -14.17 2.56 -6.62
CA CYS A 92 -13.58 2.64 -5.27
C CYS A 92 -14.59 2.61 -4.12
N SER A 93 -15.89 2.68 -4.42
CA SER A 93 -16.98 2.80 -3.45
C SER A 93 -18.20 1.96 -3.89
N VAL A 94 -19.43 2.48 -3.72
CA VAL A 94 -20.66 1.84 -4.21
C VAL A 94 -20.94 2.32 -5.62
N GLY A 95 -20.84 1.40 -6.58
CA GLY A 95 -21.22 1.63 -7.97
C GLY A 95 -22.73 1.63 -8.17
N ASN A 96 -23.24 2.57 -8.96
CA ASN A 96 -24.67 2.75 -9.22
C ASN A 96 -25.00 2.67 -10.72
N ASN A 97 -23.99 2.66 -11.59
CA ASN A 97 -24.21 2.65 -13.03
C ASN A 97 -24.49 1.21 -13.50
N PRO A 98 -25.56 0.96 -14.29
CA PRO A 98 -25.77 -0.37 -14.84
C PRO A 98 -24.63 -0.76 -15.79
N VAL A 99 -24.15 -2.00 -15.66
CA VAL A 99 -23.08 -2.56 -16.48
C VAL A 99 -23.67 -3.05 -17.80
N ALA A 100 -23.16 -2.50 -18.90
CA ALA A 100 -23.53 -2.91 -20.26
C ALA A 100 -22.78 -4.17 -20.69
N GLU A 101 -21.50 -4.26 -20.32
CA GLU A 101 -20.64 -5.37 -20.70
C GLU A 101 -19.56 -5.61 -19.63
N GLN A 102 -19.21 -6.87 -19.40
CA GLN A 102 -18.16 -7.25 -18.46
C GLN A 102 -17.34 -8.39 -19.01
N TRP A 103 -16.02 -8.27 -18.87
CA TRP A 103 -15.05 -9.28 -19.26
C TRP A 103 -14.15 -9.61 -18.08
N THR A 104 -13.97 -10.90 -17.85
CA THR A 104 -13.10 -11.44 -16.80
C THR A 104 -11.85 -12.02 -17.42
N VAL A 105 -10.70 -11.83 -16.78
CA VAL A 105 -9.44 -12.35 -17.30
C VAL A 105 -9.08 -13.67 -16.64
N SER A 106 -8.71 -14.65 -17.47
CA SER A 106 -8.21 -15.95 -17.04
C SER A 106 -6.87 -16.25 -17.69
N GLY A 107 -6.01 -17.00 -16.98
CA GLY A 107 -4.71 -17.41 -17.48
C GLY A 107 -3.72 -16.26 -17.62
N GLY A 108 -2.47 -16.60 -17.92
CA GLY A 108 -1.40 -15.64 -18.13
C GLY A 108 -0.72 -15.15 -16.84
N THR A 109 0.20 -14.21 -17.03
CA THR A 109 1.08 -13.70 -15.97
C THR A 109 1.10 -12.18 -15.94
N ILE A 110 1.45 -11.64 -14.79
CA ILE A 110 1.66 -10.22 -14.52
C ILE A 110 3.15 -10.02 -14.30
N GLU A 111 3.79 -9.24 -15.14
CA GLU A 111 5.17 -8.80 -14.98
C GLU A 111 5.17 -7.36 -14.46
N ILE A 112 5.77 -7.17 -13.29
CA ILE A 112 5.91 -5.86 -12.65
C ILE A 112 7.40 -5.52 -12.64
N THR A 113 7.77 -4.48 -13.39
CA THR A 113 9.13 -3.94 -13.42
C THR A 113 9.21 -2.70 -12.55
N THR A 114 10.04 -2.74 -11.52
CA THR A 114 10.20 -1.67 -10.53
C THR A 114 11.53 -0.95 -10.72
N ASN A 115 11.49 0.38 -10.84
CA ASN A 115 12.66 1.26 -10.87
C ASN A 115 12.55 2.33 -9.77
N LYS A 116 13.69 2.76 -9.19
CA LYS A 116 13.70 3.87 -8.22
C LYS A 116 13.33 5.19 -8.89
N ILE A 117 12.66 6.04 -8.13
CA ILE A 117 12.47 7.46 -8.43
C ILE A 117 13.43 8.23 -7.52
N ILE A 118 14.35 8.97 -8.12
CA ILE A 118 15.36 9.78 -7.41
C ILE A 118 14.85 11.22 -7.29
N SER A 119 15.17 11.88 -6.17
CA SER A 119 14.82 13.29 -5.98
C SER A 119 15.49 14.16 -7.05
N THR A 120 14.74 15.10 -7.61
CA THR A 120 15.30 16.13 -8.49
C THR A 120 16.27 17.08 -7.78
N ASN A 121 16.18 17.17 -6.45
CA ASN A 121 16.95 18.10 -5.64
C ASN A 121 18.16 17.44 -4.96
N ASP A 122 18.17 16.10 -4.86
CA ASP A 122 19.23 15.33 -4.21
C ASP A 122 19.36 13.95 -4.90
N PRO A 123 20.37 13.76 -5.78
CA PRO A 123 20.58 12.50 -6.50
C PRO A 123 20.86 11.28 -5.61
N SER A 124 21.24 11.48 -4.35
CA SER A 124 21.45 10.39 -3.39
C SER A 124 20.15 9.92 -2.72
N LYS A 125 19.07 10.70 -2.85
CA LYS A 125 17.80 10.46 -2.19
C LYS A 125 16.79 9.78 -3.11
N ILE A 126 16.35 8.59 -2.71
CA ILE A 126 15.19 7.91 -3.31
C ILE A 126 13.91 8.54 -2.74
N VAL A 127 12.96 8.89 -3.59
CA VAL A 127 11.68 9.50 -3.20
C VAL A 127 10.48 8.59 -3.47
N GLY A 128 10.67 7.51 -4.22
CA GLY A 128 9.62 6.54 -4.49
C GLY A 128 10.08 5.47 -5.47
N TYR A 129 9.13 4.68 -5.96
CA TYR A 129 9.35 3.63 -6.95
C TYR A 129 8.29 3.73 -8.04
N ASN A 130 8.70 3.48 -9.27
CA ASN A 130 7.82 3.36 -10.42
C ASN A 130 7.69 1.89 -10.82
N HIS A 131 6.47 1.38 -10.78
CA HIS A 131 6.11 0.02 -11.14
C HIS A 131 5.43 -0.01 -12.51
N LYS A 132 6.12 -0.49 -13.54
CA LYS A 132 5.53 -0.75 -14.86
C LYS A 132 4.84 -2.11 -14.84
N ILE A 133 3.53 -2.12 -15.13
CA ILE A 133 2.67 -3.31 -15.07
C ILE A 133 2.38 -3.80 -16.49
N LEU A 134 2.77 -5.04 -16.76
CA LEU A 134 2.55 -5.70 -18.05
C LEU A 134 1.89 -7.06 -17.84
N PHE A 135 0.78 -7.30 -18.54
CA PHE A 135 0.15 -8.61 -18.61
C PHE A 135 0.65 -9.38 -19.83
N LYS A 136 0.89 -10.69 -19.68
CA LYS A 136 1.36 -11.57 -20.75
C LYS A 136 0.47 -12.80 -20.88
N ASN A 137 0.16 -13.18 -22.11
CA ASN A 137 -0.65 -14.36 -22.46
C ASN A 137 -1.97 -14.44 -21.69
N ILE A 138 -2.68 -13.31 -21.60
CA ILE A 138 -3.95 -13.22 -20.88
C ILE A 138 -5.12 -13.40 -21.83
N THR A 139 -6.24 -13.86 -21.28
CA THR A 139 -7.46 -14.07 -22.06
C THR A 139 -8.65 -13.43 -21.36
N PHE A 140 -9.25 -12.45 -22.01
CA PHE A 140 -10.52 -11.84 -21.59
C PHE A 140 -11.67 -12.71 -22.07
N ASN A 141 -12.59 -13.02 -21.16
CA ASN A 141 -13.78 -13.82 -21.45
C ASN A 141 -15.04 -13.04 -21.07
N SER A 142 -15.99 -12.98 -22.00
CA SER A 142 -17.38 -12.67 -21.74
C SER A 142 -18.22 -13.93 -22.01
N PRO A 143 -19.55 -13.95 -21.75
CA PRO A 143 -20.34 -15.18 -21.88
C PRO A 143 -20.23 -15.90 -23.23
N ASN A 144 -20.03 -15.16 -24.33
CA ASN A 144 -20.02 -15.71 -25.69
C ASN A 144 -18.79 -15.34 -26.52
N LYS A 145 -17.84 -14.58 -25.95
CA LYS A 145 -16.68 -14.07 -26.69
C LYS A 145 -15.41 -14.23 -25.88
N GLN A 146 -14.30 -14.33 -26.60
CA GLN A 146 -12.97 -14.41 -26.04
C GLN A 146 -12.01 -13.51 -26.80
N LEU A 147 -11.16 -12.79 -26.07
CA LEU A 147 -10.09 -11.97 -26.64
C LEU A 147 -8.76 -12.34 -25.97
N VAL A 148 -7.77 -12.71 -26.78
CA VAL A 148 -6.45 -13.14 -26.30
C VAL A 148 -5.43 -12.06 -26.58
N PHE A 149 -4.63 -11.73 -25.57
CA PHE A 149 -3.49 -10.83 -25.71
C PHE A 149 -2.21 -11.55 -25.29
N ASP A 150 -1.25 -11.66 -26.20
CA ASP A 150 0.11 -12.09 -25.90
C ASP A 150 0.79 -11.10 -24.94
N ARG A 151 0.50 -9.81 -25.13
CA ARG A 151 1.03 -8.71 -24.34
C ARG A 151 0.00 -7.58 -24.19
N TYR A 152 -0.26 -7.16 -22.96
CA TYR A 152 -1.14 -6.03 -22.67
C TYR A 152 -0.51 -5.08 -21.64
N GLU A 153 -0.14 -3.87 -22.06
CA GLU A 153 0.45 -2.86 -21.17
C GLU A 153 -0.64 -2.14 -20.37
N PHE A 154 -0.64 -2.33 -19.05
CA PHE A 154 -1.60 -1.67 -18.18
C PHE A 154 -1.19 -0.23 -17.90
N GLY A 155 0.08 -0.01 -17.57
CA GLY A 155 0.65 1.32 -17.33
C GLY A 155 1.61 1.34 -16.16
N ASN A 156 1.90 2.54 -15.66
CA ASN A 156 2.79 2.77 -14.54
C ASN A 156 2.01 3.09 -13.26
N TYR A 157 2.39 2.48 -12.15
CA TYR A 157 1.91 2.80 -10.81
C TYR A 157 3.09 3.22 -9.94
N THR A 158 3.00 4.35 -9.26
CA THR A 158 4.06 4.86 -8.39
C THR A 158 3.73 4.67 -6.92
N THR A 159 4.70 4.26 -6.14
CA THR A 159 4.64 4.24 -4.67
C THR A 159 5.62 5.26 -4.11
N ASP A 160 5.17 6.04 -3.13
CA ASP A 160 6.04 6.98 -2.44
C ASP A 160 6.91 6.24 -1.42
N LEU A 161 8.16 6.67 -1.26
CA LEU A 161 8.97 6.25 -0.12
C LEU A 161 8.58 7.12 1.07
N ILE A 162 7.81 6.57 2.00
CA ILE A 162 7.46 7.25 3.24
C ILE A 162 8.71 7.30 4.14
N ASP A 163 9.25 8.50 4.31
CA ASP A 163 10.23 8.79 5.34
C ASP A 163 9.57 9.68 6.40
N LEU A 164 9.09 9.06 7.48
CA LEU A 164 8.53 9.79 8.62
C LEU A 164 9.58 10.64 9.36
N LYS A 165 10.86 10.59 8.95
CA LYS A 165 11.99 11.15 9.69
C LYS A 165 11.92 10.74 11.15
N PHE A 166 11.81 9.42 11.37
CA PHE A 166 11.61 8.83 12.68
C PHE A 166 12.88 8.97 13.53
N ASP A 167 13.15 10.19 13.99
CA ASP A 167 14.34 10.57 14.73
C ASP A 167 13.99 10.88 16.19
N TYR A 168 13.73 9.80 16.92
CA TYR A 168 13.50 9.82 18.37
C TYR A 168 14.62 9.14 19.16
N LYS A 169 15.72 8.78 18.48
CA LYS A 169 16.84 8.08 19.11
C LYS A 169 17.44 8.91 20.25
N ASN A 170 17.54 10.23 20.05
CA ASN A 170 18.08 11.17 21.03
C ASN A 170 17.00 11.96 21.79
N ALA A 171 15.71 11.75 21.47
CA ALA A 171 14.63 12.41 22.19
C ALA A 171 14.45 11.78 23.57
N VAL A 172 14.21 12.60 24.58
CA VAL A 172 13.97 12.15 25.96
C VAL A 172 12.56 11.60 26.08
N MET A 173 12.43 10.38 26.62
CA MET A 173 11.14 9.80 26.96
C MET A 173 10.53 10.54 28.15
N GLN A 174 9.26 10.92 28.03
CA GLN A 174 8.51 11.63 29.04
C GLN A 174 7.21 10.88 29.35
N ASN A 175 6.64 11.17 30.51
CA ASN A 175 5.32 10.70 30.91
C ASN A 175 4.66 11.79 31.77
N CYS A 176 3.36 11.63 32.04
CA CYS A 176 2.66 12.51 32.94
C CYS A 176 2.34 11.76 34.24
N SER A 177 2.29 12.46 35.36
CA SER A 177 1.91 11.85 36.64
C SER A 177 0.49 11.29 36.56
N GLY A 178 0.33 10.00 36.87
CA GLY A 178 -0.99 9.34 36.92
C GLY A 178 -1.53 8.80 35.60
N ASN A 179 -0.75 8.81 34.51
CA ASN A 179 -1.10 8.10 33.28
C ASN A 179 -0.03 7.05 32.89
N ASN A 180 -0.44 6.10 32.04
CA ASN A 180 0.44 5.06 31.49
C ASN A 180 1.01 5.45 30.11
N LEU A 181 0.82 6.70 29.72
CA LEU A 181 1.25 7.23 28.43
C LEU A 181 2.69 7.70 28.55
N PHE A 182 3.57 7.04 27.83
CA PHE A 182 4.91 7.53 27.55
C PHE A 182 4.92 8.19 26.18
N PHE A 183 5.67 9.27 26.04
CA PHE A 183 5.79 9.96 24.78
C PHE A 183 7.18 10.55 24.58
N LYS A 184 7.52 10.73 23.31
CA LYS A 184 8.65 11.53 22.84
C LYS A 184 8.12 12.52 21.82
N TYR A 185 8.64 13.73 21.79
CA TYR A 185 8.31 14.70 20.74
C TYR A 185 9.57 15.34 20.19
N ASN A 186 9.51 15.74 18.92
CA ASN A 186 10.55 16.45 18.20
C ASN A 186 9.86 17.46 17.28
N ASN A 187 10.03 18.76 17.57
CA ASN A 187 9.33 19.85 16.90
C ASN A 187 7.81 19.62 16.87
N SER A 188 7.24 19.34 15.70
CA SER A 188 5.80 19.12 15.47
C SER A 188 5.37 17.66 15.53
N ASN A 189 6.29 16.73 15.77
CA ASN A 189 6.02 15.29 15.66
C ASN A 189 6.09 14.63 17.04
N ALA A 190 5.22 13.68 17.33
CA ALA A 190 5.25 12.90 18.57
C ALA A 190 5.15 11.40 18.32
N LEU A 191 5.88 10.63 19.12
CA LEU A 191 5.78 9.19 19.24
C LEU A 191 5.20 8.86 20.63
N LEU A 192 4.05 8.21 20.66
CA LEU A 192 3.27 7.91 21.86
C LEU A 192 3.23 6.39 22.08
N LEU A 193 3.35 5.97 23.33
CA LEU A 193 3.29 4.59 23.79
C LEU A 193 2.36 4.49 25.00
N ASP A 194 1.23 3.82 24.82
CA ASP A 194 0.44 3.28 25.93
C ASP A 194 0.90 1.85 26.19
N ILE A 195 1.31 1.56 27.42
CA ILE A 195 1.90 0.27 27.78
C ILE A 195 1.36 -0.21 29.13
N ASP A 196 1.06 -1.50 29.24
CA ASP A 196 0.62 -2.10 30.50
C ASP A 196 1.71 -1.96 31.59
N PRO A 197 1.40 -1.32 32.73
CA PRO A 197 2.30 -1.19 33.87
C PRO A 197 2.91 -2.52 34.37
N SER A 198 2.22 -3.64 34.18
CA SER A 198 2.70 -4.97 34.57
C SER A 198 4.04 -5.35 33.91
N LEU A 199 4.34 -4.77 32.75
CA LEU A 199 5.55 -5.03 31.97
C LEU A 199 6.81 -4.40 32.59
N TYR A 200 6.67 -3.34 33.38
CA TYR A 200 7.79 -2.63 34.02
C TYR A 200 7.64 -2.55 35.55
N LYS A 201 7.07 -3.59 36.17
CA LYS A 201 7.08 -3.76 37.63
C LYS A 201 8.40 -4.36 38.13
N HIS A 202 8.91 -3.83 39.23
CA HIS A 202 10.16 -4.14 39.96
C HIS A 202 10.30 -5.56 40.54
N GLN A 203 9.52 -6.54 40.06
CA GLN A 203 9.43 -7.85 40.73
C GLN A 203 10.26 -8.94 40.06
N ILE A 204 10.70 -8.75 38.82
CA ILE A 204 11.39 -9.77 38.04
C ILE A 204 12.45 -9.11 37.14
N VAL A 205 13.73 -9.41 37.40
CA VAL A 205 14.84 -9.12 36.49
C VAL A 205 14.75 -10.06 35.29
N GLY A 206 15.01 -9.54 34.09
CA GLY A 206 14.93 -10.30 32.83
C GLY A 206 14.06 -9.61 31.78
N THR A 207 13.67 -10.37 30.77
CA THR A 207 12.93 -9.86 29.61
C THR A 207 11.46 -10.24 29.70
N LYS A 208 10.58 -9.24 29.55
CA LYS A 208 9.14 -9.43 29.32
C LYS A 208 8.80 -9.00 27.91
N THR A 209 7.80 -9.64 27.32
CA THR A 209 7.27 -9.27 26.01
C THR A 209 5.77 -9.15 26.04
N ALA A 210 5.23 -8.24 25.23
CA ALA A 210 3.80 -8.13 24.97
C ALA A 210 3.55 -7.82 23.50
N LEU A 211 2.39 -8.24 22.99
CA LEU A 211 1.93 -7.85 21.67
C LEU A 211 1.28 -6.47 21.73
N LEU A 212 1.45 -5.71 20.65
CA LEU A 212 0.63 -4.54 20.38
C LEU A 212 -0.83 -4.97 20.19
N ASN A 213 -1.73 -4.30 20.88
CA ASN A 213 -3.16 -4.62 20.91
C ASN A 213 -3.96 -3.42 21.44
N ASN A 214 -5.18 -3.65 21.92
CA ASN A 214 -6.02 -2.57 22.47
C ASN A 214 -5.50 -1.91 23.75
N SER A 215 -4.62 -2.57 24.50
CA SER A 215 -4.02 -2.06 25.73
C SER A 215 -2.60 -1.53 25.53
N ASN A 216 -1.82 -2.20 24.69
CA ASN A 216 -0.46 -1.79 24.33
C ASN A 216 -0.47 -1.15 22.94
N LYS A 217 -0.47 0.20 22.88
CA LYS A 217 -0.63 0.95 21.63
C LYS A 217 0.55 1.86 21.39
N ILE A 218 0.89 2.02 20.11
CA ILE A 218 1.90 2.98 19.69
C ILE A 218 1.32 3.79 18.55
N SER A 219 1.48 5.11 18.62
CA SER A 219 1.12 6.00 17.53
C SER A 219 2.23 7.00 17.27
N TYR A 220 2.41 7.32 15.99
CA TYR A 220 3.22 8.44 15.54
C TYR A 220 2.28 9.51 14.99
N ARG A 221 2.45 10.75 15.46
CA ARG A 221 1.53 11.86 15.17
C ARG A 221 2.31 13.08 14.68
N VAL A 222 1.78 13.75 13.68
CA VAL A 222 2.29 15.02 13.15
C VAL A 222 1.26 16.10 13.43
N TYR A 223 1.71 17.23 13.97
CA TYR A 223 0.88 18.36 14.34
C TYR A 223 1.17 19.59 13.49
N SER A 224 0.24 20.54 13.45
CA SER A 224 0.33 21.75 12.63
C SER A 224 1.32 22.79 13.15
N GLY A 225 1.99 22.53 14.28
CA GLY A 225 2.89 23.45 14.96
C GLY A 225 3.75 22.74 16.00
N GLY A 226 4.66 23.48 16.62
CA GLY A 226 5.59 22.95 17.61
C GLY A 226 4.91 22.43 18.87
N LEU A 227 5.44 21.33 19.41
CA LEU A 227 4.99 20.67 20.63
C LEU A 227 5.89 21.03 21.82
N ASN A 228 5.36 20.80 23.01
CA ASN A 228 6.10 20.87 24.26
C ASN A 228 5.58 19.79 25.24
N ALA A 229 6.29 19.60 26.36
CA ALA A 229 5.96 18.59 27.36
C ALA A 229 4.53 18.71 27.92
N SER A 230 4.01 19.93 28.07
CA SER A 230 2.68 20.13 28.66
C SER A 230 1.54 19.76 27.71
N PHE A 231 1.80 19.65 26.40
CA PHE A 231 0.78 19.32 25.40
C PHE A 231 0.08 17.98 25.69
N PHE A 232 0.84 16.97 26.12
CA PHE A 232 0.31 15.63 26.43
C PHE A 232 -0.10 15.45 27.90
N CYS A 233 0.25 16.40 28.78
CA CYS A 233 0.03 16.30 30.22
C CYS A 233 -1.12 17.14 30.76
N GLN A 234 -1.91 17.75 29.88
CA GLN A 234 -3.11 18.46 30.27
C GLN A 234 -4.30 17.51 30.41
N SER A 235 -5.15 17.75 31.40
CA SER A 235 -6.41 17.01 31.60
C SER A 235 -7.38 17.19 30.43
N ILE A 236 -7.28 18.30 29.70
CA ILE A 236 -8.00 18.58 28.47
C ILE A 236 -6.95 18.75 27.36
N PRO A 237 -6.90 17.85 26.37
CA PRO A 237 -5.97 17.98 25.25
C PRO A 237 -6.15 19.32 24.53
N PRO A 238 -5.06 20.09 24.29
CA PRO A 238 -5.16 21.32 23.53
C PRO A 238 -5.66 21.06 22.11
N THR A 239 -6.46 21.99 21.56
CA THR A 239 -6.86 21.95 20.14
C THR A 239 -5.79 22.52 19.21
N SER A 240 -4.75 23.16 19.75
CA SER A 240 -3.64 23.74 19.01
C SER A 240 -2.29 23.34 19.66
N PRO A 241 -1.30 22.89 18.86
CA PRO A 241 -1.40 22.64 17.43
C PRO A 241 -2.35 21.46 17.08
N ALA A 242 -2.96 21.51 15.89
CA ALA A 242 -3.95 20.53 15.44
C ALA A 242 -3.25 19.27 14.89
N LEU A 243 -3.86 18.10 15.04
CA LEU A 243 -3.38 16.85 14.45
C LEU A 243 -3.54 16.89 12.92
N VAL A 244 -2.44 16.73 12.21
CA VAL A 244 -2.39 16.74 10.73
C VAL A 244 -2.31 15.31 10.19
N GLU A 245 -1.55 14.45 10.87
CA GLU A 245 -1.32 13.08 10.42
C GLU A 245 -1.18 12.14 11.63
N GLU A 246 -1.76 10.95 11.53
CA GLU A 246 -1.63 9.90 12.54
C GLU A 246 -1.32 8.56 11.89
N TRP A 247 -0.31 7.89 12.43
CA TRP A 247 0.07 6.55 12.07
C TRP A 247 -0.06 5.65 13.29
N ILE A 248 -0.87 4.60 13.18
CA ILE A 248 -1.13 3.67 14.27
C ILE A 248 -0.35 2.40 14.02
N ALA A 249 0.39 1.93 15.02
CA ALA A 249 1.08 0.65 14.92
C ALA A 249 0.09 -0.51 14.78
N GLN A 250 0.37 -1.42 13.84
CA GLN A 250 -0.43 -2.62 13.62
C GLN A 250 -0.39 -3.54 14.85
N GLU A 251 -1.48 -4.28 15.06
CA GLU A 251 -1.54 -5.30 16.11
C GLU A 251 -0.41 -6.34 15.94
N GLY A 252 0.07 -6.84 17.07
CA GLY A 252 1.15 -7.79 17.13
C GLY A 252 0.71 -9.19 16.71
N ILE A 253 1.62 -9.90 16.04
CA ILE A 253 1.49 -11.32 15.72
C ILE A 253 2.60 -12.03 16.50
N THR A 254 2.23 -13.02 17.31
CA THR A 254 3.15 -13.81 18.14
C THR A 254 4.37 -14.26 17.34
N ASP A 255 5.56 -13.96 17.86
CA ASP A 255 6.87 -14.29 17.27
C ASP A 255 7.15 -13.72 15.87
N VAL A 256 6.26 -12.89 15.32
CA VAL A 256 6.38 -12.34 13.96
C VAL A 256 6.60 -10.83 13.97
N SER A 257 5.69 -10.04 14.54
CA SER A 257 5.70 -8.58 14.42
C SER A 257 4.93 -7.89 15.55
N GLY A 258 5.13 -6.57 15.72
CA GLY A 258 4.36 -5.76 16.66
C GLY A 258 4.55 -6.18 18.12
N ILE A 259 5.80 -6.37 18.55
CA ILE A 259 6.13 -6.86 19.90
C ILE A 259 6.80 -5.74 20.69
N ILE A 260 6.30 -5.45 21.89
CA ILE A 260 6.99 -4.67 22.90
C ILE A 260 7.90 -5.60 23.69
N VAL A 261 9.15 -5.22 23.85
CA VAL A 261 10.15 -5.93 24.66
C VAL A 261 10.58 -5.01 25.79
N VAL A 262 10.50 -5.50 27.03
CA VAL A 262 10.94 -4.78 28.22
C VAL A 262 12.05 -5.57 28.89
N GLU A 263 13.27 -5.04 28.83
CA GLU A 263 14.45 -5.61 29.47
C GLU A 263 14.68 -4.94 30.83
N THR A 264 14.52 -5.71 31.90
CA THR A 264 14.65 -5.23 33.28
C THR A 264 15.99 -5.66 33.85
N SER A 265 16.74 -4.71 34.38
CA SER A 265 18.00 -4.91 35.09
C SER A 265 17.96 -4.24 36.45
N GLN A 266 18.52 -4.89 37.47
CA GLN A 266 18.66 -4.27 38.80
C GLN A 266 19.89 -3.36 38.81
N GLN A 267 19.73 -2.11 39.23
CA GLN A 267 20.81 -1.11 39.33
C GLN A 267 21.33 -1.00 40.76
N THR A 268 20.44 -1.04 41.75
CA THR A 268 20.76 -1.05 43.19
C THR A 268 19.85 -2.05 43.91
N THR A 269 19.97 -2.19 45.22
CA THR A 269 19.09 -3.05 46.02
C THR A 269 17.60 -2.70 45.89
N SER A 270 17.26 -1.46 45.54
CA SER A 270 15.87 -0.97 45.45
C SER A 270 15.53 -0.29 44.12
N THR A 271 16.47 -0.18 43.19
CA THR A 271 16.28 0.54 41.92
C THR A 271 16.44 -0.41 40.74
N TYR A 272 15.49 -0.35 39.81
CA TYR A 272 15.45 -1.14 38.59
C TYR A 272 15.45 -0.22 37.37
N ARG A 273 16.07 -0.70 36.29
CA ARG A 273 16.09 -0.05 34.98
C ARG A 273 15.37 -0.94 33.99
N HIS A 274 14.35 -0.40 33.33
CA HIS A 274 13.54 -1.05 32.32
C HIS A 274 13.78 -0.41 30.96
N VAL A 275 14.40 -1.11 30.02
CA VAL A 275 14.57 -0.65 28.63
C VAL A 275 13.42 -1.15 27.79
N ILE A 276 12.68 -0.24 27.16
CA ILE A 276 11.56 -0.54 26.29
C ILE A 276 12.03 -0.52 24.83
N LYS A 277 11.82 -1.63 24.12
CA LYS A 277 12.12 -1.76 22.69
C LYS A 277 10.87 -2.17 21.91
N LEU A 278 10.80 -1.68 20.68
CA LEU A 278 9.74 -1.93 19.70
C LEU A 278 10.30 -2.88 18.65
N ARG A 279 9.91 -4.15 18.70
CA ARG A 279 10.41 -5.19 17.80
C ARG A 279 9.49 -5.34 16.59
N LYS A 280 10.05 -5.13 15.39
CA LYS A 280 9.35 -5.28 14.10
C LYS A 280 7.98 -4.61 14.09
N VAL A 281 7.92 -3.39 14.61
CA VAL A 281 6.70 -2.58 14.64
C VAL A 281 6.48 -1.94 13.28
N ILE A 282 5.25 -2.04 12.77
CA ILE A 282 4.84 -1.45 11.51
C ILE A 282 3.71 -0.47 11.80
N PHE A 283 3.94 0.80 11.49
CA PHE A 283 2.96 1.89 11.54
C PHE A 283 2.12 1.90 10.28
N LYS A 284 0.82 2.20 10.40
CA LYS A 284 -0.12 2.27 9.28
C LYS A 284 -0.88 3.60 9.28
N ASN A 285 -1.01 4.20 8.10
CA ASN A 285 -1.89 5.34 7.83
C ASN A 285 -2.66 5.06 6.52
N GLY A 286 -3.93 4.68 6.63
CA GLY A 286 -4.69 4.15 5.49
C GLY A 286 -4.02 2.89 4.93
N ILE A 287 -3.64 2.90 3.66
CA ILE A 287 -2.88 1.80 3.01
C ILE A 287 -1.36 1.93 3.18
N LYS A 288 -0.88 3.08 3.67
CA LYS A 288 0.55 3.32 3.79
C LYS A 288 1.11 2.63 5.03
N THR A 289 2.31 2.06 4.91
CA THR A 289 3.02 1.44 6.03
C THR A 289 4.42 2.01 6.21
N TYR A 290 4.89 2.09 7.45
CA TYR A 290 6.25 2.51 7.79
C TYR A 290 6.80 1.67 8.95
N SER A 291 8.06 1.25 8.90
CA SER A 291 8.71 0.59 10.05
C SER A 291 10.05 1.28 10.35
N PRO A 292 10.29 1.72 11.59
CA PRO A 292 11.56 2.33 11.96
C PRO A 292 12.71 1.32 12.03
N ASN A 293 12.41 0.04 12.22
CA ASN A 293 13.37 -1.06 12.12
C ASN A 293 12.65 -2.36 11.71
N PRO A 294 12.52 -2.66 10.40
CA PRO A 294 11.72 -3.79 9.92
C PRO A 294 12.32 -5.15 10.29
N ASN A 295 13.63 -5.19 10.57
CA ASN A 295 14.37 -6.44 10.82
C ASN A 295 14.85 -6.58 12.27
N GLY A 296 14.43 -5.70 13.18
CA GLY A 296 14.95 -5.71 14.54
C GLY A 296 14.17 -4.84 15.51
N ASP A 297 14.89 -4.36 16.51
CA ASP A 297 14.36 -3.60 17.64
C ASP A 297 14.66 -2.12 17.46
N TYR A 298 13.67 -1.29 17.76
CA TYR A 298 13.84 0.15 17.94
C TYR A 298 13.74 0.46 19.43
N GLU A 299 14.79 1.03 20.03
CA GLU A 299 14.76 1.42 21.44
C GLU A 299 13.85 2.64 21.65
N PHE A 300 12.74 2.44 22.34
CA PHE A 300 11.81 3.51 22.65
C PHE A 300 12.36 4.38 23.78
N GLY A 301 12.93 3.81 24.84
CA GLY A 301 13.44 4.57 25.98
C GLY A 301 13.58 3.71 27.22
N GLU A 302 13.82 4.35 28.36
CA GLU A 302 14.05 3.66 29.64
C GLU A 302 13.25 4.25 30.80
N ILE A 303 12.79 3.38 31.70
CA ILE A 303 12.19 3.75 32.98
C ILE A 303 13.17 3.37 34.07
N ILE A 304 13.43 4.28 35.01
CA ILE A 304 14.19 4.01 36.23
C ILE A 304 13.27 4.25 37.41
N ASN A 305 13.10 3.23 38.26
CA ASN A 305 12.16 3.24 39.38
C ASN A 305 12.61 2.34 40.53
#